data_AF-A0A1H4ZTG5-F1
#
_entry.id   AF-A0A1H4ZTG5-F1
#
_cell.length_a   1.000
_cell.length_b   1.000
_cell.length_c   1.000
_cell.angle_alpha   90.00
_cell.angle_beta   90.00
_cell.angle_gamma   90.00
#
_symmetry.space_group_name_H-M   'P 1'
#
loop_
_entity.id
_entity.type
_entity.pdbx_description
1 polymer ?
#
loop_
_entity_poly.entity_id
_entity_poly.type
_entity_poly.pdbx_seq_one_letter_code
_entity_poly.pdbx_strand_id
1 'polypeptide(L)'
;MARTRKTLILATALVVGFAPAVLGGAAASAAPARAVAAETATTGTVVQAGGRPTFRVGSGVPVSSRFDVSLPADVTGQVRARLVLPLENPPFDSTPESVASSVSSTVSVNGAPAVPVSWDVPTDPDVTGLALVLDLPAVAAAGTLTYDVTFAVDDWIAPYLAPSLDGRFEVVDASAATVASGAAGFVIDRGTPGRSMRGAFHARDRNGVLWRYESLGKDVPALTGRTRVGGGWGTYSLISQLTPTYADGRGDVLGRDRAGVLWLHRGSGNPAAPFKPRVRLGAGWNIYTAITGYGDGMLARDTAGVLWNFRHRSGEPSTAFWPRERVGAGWNVYTAWTGTQDGVLTRDASGVLWKHTLGDDWEASAKPFRPRVRVGGGWNTYSAITSTPDLGRWTENDVVARDRNGDVWAYDEKYAGWTEGIVPGPVRQRIGWGWNIYDAIV
;
A
#
# COMPACT_ATOMS: atom_id res chain seq x y z
N MET A 1 -22.58 18.97 -32.40
CA MET A 1 -22.38 20.33 -31.84
C MET A 1 -20.98 20.43 -31.29
N ALA A 2 -20.25 21.48 -31.66
CA ALA A 2 -18.81 21.63 -31.55
C ALA A 2 -18.30 21.76 -30.09
N ARG A 3 -17.14 21.15 -29.80
CA ARG A 3 -16.35 21.37 -28.58
C ARG A 3 -15.19 22.32 -28.89
N THR A 4 -15.27 23.53 -28.37
CA THR A 4 -14.20 24.54 -28.45
C THR A 4 -13.22 24.34 -27.29
N ARG A 5 -11.95 24.08 -27.61
CA ARG A 5 -10.84 24.07 -26.64
C ARG A 5 -10.44 25.51 -26.33
N LYS A 6 -10.27 25.86 -25.05
CA LYS A 6 -9.62 27.11 -24.62
C LYS A 6 -8.16 26.81 -24.27
N THR A 7 -7.25 27.48 -24.95
CA THR A 7 -5.81 27.50 -24.68
C THR A 7 -5.48 28.84 -24.02
N LEU A 8 -4.74 28.80 -22.92
CA LEU A 8 -4.26 29.98 -22.19
C LEU A 8 -2.92 30.43 -22.80
N ILE A 9 -2.81 31.72 -23.14
CA ILE A 9 -1.59 32.35 -23.67
C ILE A 9 -0.89 33.09 -22.52
N LEU A 10 0.38 32.76 -22.27
CA LEU A 10 1.29 33.52 -21.42
C LEU A 10 1.88 34.68 -22.24
N ALA A 11 1.81 35.90 -21.72
CA ALA A 11 2.48 37.07 -22.29
C ALA A 11 3.60 37.55 -21.33
N THR A 12 4.82 37.58 -21.85
CA THR A 12 6.04 38.08 -21.22
C THR A 12 6.14 39.59 -21.43
N ALA A 13 6.37 40.38 -20.39
CA ALA A 13 6.65 41.81 -20.50
C ALA A 13 8.14 42.11 -20.23
N LEU A 14 8.75 42.82 -21.17
CA LEU A 14 10.14 43.30 -21.22
C LEU A 14 10.22 44.70 -20.56
N VAL A 15 11.17 44.92 -19.65
CA VAL A 15 11.45 46.25 -19.07
C VAL A 15 12.78 46.79 -19.62
N VAL A 16 12.71 47.99 -20.20
CA VAL A 16 13.82 48.76 -20.77
C VAL A 16 14.47 49.64 -19.70
N GLY A 17 15.80 49.67 -19.68
CA GLY A 17 16.60 50.51 -18.79
C GLY A 17 16.78 51.95 -19.29
N PHE A 18 16.90 52.87 -18.34
CA PHE A 18 17.41 54.22 -18.55
C PHE A 18 18.46 54.54 -17.49
N ALA A 19 19.64 54.96 -17.93
CA ALA A 19 20.72 55.48 -17.08
C ALA A 19 20.62 57.01 -16.99
N PRO A 20 20.83 57.62 -15.80
CA PRO A 20 21.08 59.05 -15.70
C PRO A 20 22.58 59.37 -15.61
N ALA A 21 22.93 60.49 -16.23
CA ALA A 21 24.26 61.08 -16.31
C ALA A 21 24.68 61.79 -15.01
N VAL A 22 25.99 61.87 -14.82
CA VAL A 22 26.72 62.48 -13.70
C VAL A 22 26.77 64.00 -13.84
N LEU A 23 26.51 64.73 -12.74
CA LEU A 23 26.94 66.12 -12.55
C LEU A 23 27.58 66.24 -11.16
N GLY A 24 28.79 66.79 -11.13
CA GLY A 24 29.66 66.85 -9.96
C GLY A 24 29.28 67.93 -8.94
N GLY A 25 29.42 67.56 -7.67
CA GLY A 25 29.45 68.45 -6.52
C GLY A 25 30.34 67.82 -5.45
N ALA A 26 31.33 68.56 -4.96
CA ALA A 26 32.37 68.07 -4.05
C ALA A 26 31.79 67.50 -2.74
N ALA A 27 32.14 66.26 -2.42
CA ALA A 27 31.81 65.62 -1.14
C ALA A 27 32.85 66.02 -0.08
N ALA A 28 32.40 66.62 1.01
CA ALA A 28 33.19 66.77 2.24
C ALA A 28 33.40 65.39 2.87
N SER A 29 34.65 65.04 3.16
CA SER A 29 35.04 63.79 3.81
C SER A 29 34.63 63.83 5.28
N ALA A 30 33.64 63.03 5.67
CA ALA A 30 33.42 62.63 7.06
C ALA A 30 34.17 61.30 7.31
N ALA A 31 34.94 61.25 8.39
CA ALA A 31 35.73 60.08 8.77
C ALA A 31 34.85 58.82 8.95
N PRO A 32 35.36 57.62 8.62
CA PRO A 32 34.58 56.40 8.82
C PRO A 32 34.42 56.13 10.31
N ALA A 33 33.16 56.00 10.75
CA ALA A 33 32.87 55.39 12.03
C ALA A 33 33.41 53.95 12.01
N ARG A 34 34.14 53.56 13.06
CA ARG A 34 34.61 52.18 13.27
C ARG A 34 33.40 51.24 13.16
N ALA A 35 33.37 50.44 12.09
CA ALA A 35 32.53 49.25 12.06
C ALA A 35 33.08 48.29 13.12
N VAL A 36 32.34 48.14 14.22
CA VAL A 36 32.51 46.98 15.09
C VAL A 36 32.01 45.81 14.27
N ALA A 37 32.92 44.94 13.84
CA ALA A 37 32.55 43.68 13.23
C ALA A 37 31.69 42.92 14.25
N ALA A 38 30.42 42.68 13.91
CA ALA A 38 29.61 41.73 14.65
C ALA A 38 30.31 40.37 14.50
N GLU A 39 30.82 39.83 15.61
CA GLU A 39 31.21 38.41 15.67
C GLU A 39 29.98 37.61 15.24
N THR A 40 30.11 36.89 14.13
CA THR A 40 29.10 35.93 13.70
C THR A 40 29.15 34.81 14.73
N ALA A 41 28.15 34.78 15.63
CA ALA A 41 27.97 33.70 16.58
C ALA A 41 28.10 32.37 15.84
N THR A 42 29.09 31.57 16.22
CA THR A 42 29.41 30.34 15.50
C THR A 42 28.34 29.33 15.88
N THR A 43 27.40 28.98 15.02
CA THR A 43 26.38 27.97 15.35
C THR A 43 27.06 26.64 15.65
N GLY A 44 26.70 26.00 16.76
CA GLY A 44 27.16 24.67 17.12
C GLY A 44 26.69 23.59 16.14
N THR A 45 27.21 22.37 16.31
CA THR A 45 26.90 21.24 15.42
C THR A 45 26.16 20.14 16.15
N VAL A 46 25.31 19.43 15.41
CA VAL A 46 24.71 18.17 15.84
C VAL A 46 25.09 17.07 14.86
N VAL A 47 25.54 15.94 15.39
CA VAL A 47 25.89 14.76 14.59
C VAL A 47 25.05 13.58 15.05
N GLN A 48 24.29 13.00 14.13
CA GLN A 48 23.63 11.72 14.34
C GLN A 48 24.66 10.59 14.22
N ALA A 49 25.07 10.01 15.35
CA ALA A 49 26.10 8.99 15.38
C ALA A 49 25.63 7.72 14.65
N GLY A 50 26.44 7.24 13.70
CA GLY A 50 26.09 6.07 12.88
C GLY A 50 25.13 6.36 11.71
N GLY A 51 24.75 7.63 11.49
CA GLY A 51 23.84 8.03 10.42
C GLY A 51 22.38 7.64 10.68
N ARG A 52 21.62 7.39 9.61
CA ARG A 52 20.18 7.07 9.70
C ARG A 52 19.99 5.59 10.07
N PRO A 53 19.46 5.25 11.26
CA PRO A 53 19.19 3.87 11.58
C PRO A 53 17.94 3.40 10.83
N THR A 54 17.85 2.09 10.58
CA THR A 54 16.68 1.46 9.98
C THR A 54 15.70 1.01 11.06
N PHE A 55 14.51 1.62 11.05
CA PHE A 55 13.38 1.22 11.86
C PHE A 55 12.52 0.17 11.14
N ARG A 56 12.43 -1.04 11.69
CA ARG A 56 11.52 -2.07 11.17
C ARG A 56 10.18 -2.05 11.88
N VAL A 57 9.16 -1.58 11.18
CA VAL A 57 7.77 -1.51 11.62
C VAL A 57 7.23 -2.91 11.95
N GLY A 58 6.45 -3.02 13.03
CA GLY A 58 5.83 -4.28 13.46
C GLY A 58 6.79 -5.28 14.13
N SER A 59 8.08 -4.95 14.28
CA SER A 59 9.07 -5.82 14.95
C SER A 59 8.89 -5.90 16.47
N GLY A 60 8.21 -4.92 17.08
CA GLY A 60 8.15 -4.75 18.53
C GLY A 60 9.49 -4.34 19.16
N VAL A 61 10.52 -4.08 18.35
CA VAL A 61 11.86 -3.68 18.81
C VAL A 61 12.05 -2.18 18.55
N PRO A 62 12.15 -1.36 19.60
CA PRO A 62 12.46 0.07 19.43
C PRO A 62 13.85 0.26 18.83
N VAL A 63 14.03 1.34 18.06
CA VAL A 63 15.33 1.71 17.50
C VAL A 63 15.83 2.97 18.20
N SER A 64 17.10 2.93 18.62
CA SER A 64 17.78 4.03 19.27
C SER A 64 18.70 4.77 18.29
N SER A 65 18.73 6.09 18.39
CA SER A 65 19.65 6.97 17.67
C SER A 65 20.30 7.92 18.65
N ARG A 66 21.62 8.07 18.53
CA ARG A 66 22.40 8.99 19.35
C ARG A 66 22.69 10.26 18.58
N PHE A 67 22.48 11.40 19.23
CA PHE A 67 22.84 12.73 18.73
C PHE A 67 23.90 13.32 19.64
N ASP A 68 25.09 13.54 19.08
CA ASP A 68 26.19 14.23 19.76
C ASP A 68 26.14 15.72 19.36
N VAL A 69 25.98 16.59 20.35
CA VAL A 69 25.84 18.04 20.18
C VAL A 69 27.10 18.72 20.67
N SER A 70 27.69 19.59 19.85
CA SER A 70 28.77 20.49 20.26
C SER A 70 28.25 21.91 20.31
N LEU A 71 28.24 22.51 21.50
CA LEU A 71 27.79 23.89 21.70
C LEU A 71 28.98 24.87 21.73
N PRO A 72 28.80 26.08 21.19
CA PRO A 72 29.74 27.19 21.36
C PRO A 72 29.91 27.57 22.84
N ALA A 73 31.09 28.08 23.20
CA ALA A 73 31.43 28.38 24.59
C ALA A 73 30.61 29.54 25.21
N ASP A 74 30.04 30.41 24.38
CA ASP A 74 29.19 31.53 24.75
C ASP A 74 27.73 31.11 25.03
N VAL A 75 27.33 29.91 24.63
CA VAL A 75 26.00 29.36 24.95
C VAL A 75 25.97 28.92 26.40
N THR A 76 25.19 29.63 27.21
CA THR A 76 25.05 29.38 28.66
C THR A 76 23.57 29.30 29.05
N GLY A 77 23.29 28.84 30.27
CA GLY A 77 21.92 28.71 30.77
C GLY A 77 21.23 27.42 30.33
N GLN A 78 19.90 27.45 30.19
CA GLN A 78 19.10 26.30 29.77
C GLN A 78 18.97 26.27 28.25
N VAL A 79 19.16 25.09 27.67
CA VAL A 79 18.91 24.81 26.26
C VAL A 79 17.84 23.74 26.10
N ARG A 80 17.12 23.78 24.98
CA ARG A 80 16.12 22.77 24.61
C ARG A 80 16.48 22.19 23.26
N ALA A 81 16.46 20.87 23.17
CA ALA A 81 16.61 20.18 21.90
C ALA A 81 15.26 19.86 21.29
N ARG A 82 15.19 19.84 19.96
CA ARG A 82 14.00 19.44 19.19
C ARG A 82 14.41 18.61 18.00
N LEU A 83 13.69 17.51 17.76
CA LEU A 83 13.77 16.75 16.52
C LEU A 83 12.56 17.10 15.66
N VAL A 84 12.79 17.60 14.44
CA VAL A 84 11.75 17.99 13.49
C VAL A 84 11.87 17.12 12.25
N LEU A 85 10.84 16.34 11.97
CA LEU A 85 10.76 15.40 10.84
C LEU A 85 9.56 15.76 9.95
N PRO A 86 9.78 16.51 8.86
CA PRO A 86 8.75 16.82 7.87
C PRO A 86 7.97 15.58 7.37
N LEU A 87 6.67 15.75 7.19
CA LEU A 87 5.76 14.78 6.61
C LEU A 87 5.38 15.23 5.20
N GLU A 88 5.95 14.59 4.18
CA GLU A 88 5.68 14.94 2.78
C GLU A 88 4.26 14.54 2.36
N ASN A 89 3.78 13.39 2.84
CA ASN A 89 2.48 12.83 2.50
C ASN A 89 1.72 12.40 3.77
N PRO A 90 1.19 13.34 4.55
CA PRO A 90 0.43 13.02 5.76
C PRO A 90 -0.88 12.29 5.38
N PRO A 91 -1.36 11.36 6.22
CA PRO A 91 -2.63 10.67 5.98
C PRO A 91 -3.81 11.64 5.94
N PHE A 92 -4.56 11.65 4.83
CA PHE A 92 -5.65 12.60 4.56
C PHE A 92 -6.86 12.48 5.52
N ASP A 93 -7.14 11.27 6.02
CA ASP A 93 -8.31 10.98 6.86
C ASP A 93 -7.94 10.78 8.33
N SER A 94 -6.89 11.45 8.83
CA SER A 94 -6.41 11.32 10.21
C SER A 94 -6.17 12.67 10.85
N THR A 95 -6.37 12.76 12.17
CA THR A 95 -6.07 13.99 12.92
C THR A 95 -4.57 14.06 13.25
N PRO A 96 -3.99 15.26 13.43
CA PRO A 96 -2.60 15.43 13.88
C PRO A 96 -2.27 14.62 15.14
N GLU A 97 -3.20 14.54 16.09
CA GLU A 97 -3.03 13.79 17.34
C GLU A 97 -3.01 12.27 17.09
N SER A 98 -3.80 11.78 16.13
CA SER A 98 -3.78 10.37 15.72
C SER A 98 -2.43 10.01 15.10
N VAL A 99 -1.86 10.91 14.29
CA VAL A 99 -0.53 10.75 13.69
C VAL A 99 0.55 10.76 14.77
N ALA A 100 0.53 11.75 15.65
CA ALA A 100 1.49 11.91 16.74
C ALA A 100 1.51 10.72 17.70
N SER A 101 0.33 10.24 18.11
CA SER A 101 0.19 9.10 19.05
C SER A 101 0.60 7.75 18.45
N SER A 102 0.75 7.68 17.13
CA SER A 102 1.22 6.47 16.42
C SER A 102 2.74 6.35 16.38
N VAL A 103 3.44 7.30 17.00
CA VAL A 103 4.88 7.26 17.25
C VAL A 103 5.11 7.37 18.75
N SER A 104 5.82 6.41 19.32
CA SER A 104 6.22 6.43 20.74
C SER A 104 7.71 6.69 20.86
N SER A 105 8.14 7.39 21.91
CA SER A 105 9.57 7.59 22.15
C SER A 105 9.97 7.61 23.63
N THR A 106 11.23 7.30 23.87
CA THR A 106 11.93 7.57 25.13
C THR A 106 13.23 8.28 24.84
N VAL A 107 13.60 9.24 25.68
CA VAL A 107 14.79 10.08 25.52
C VAL A 107 15.66 9.99 26.75
N SER A 108 16.95 9.69 26.57
CA SER A 108 17.99 9.86 27.57
C SER A 108 18.86 11.06 27.19
N VAL A 109 19.20 11.90 28.17
CA VAL A 109 20.11 13.04 27.99
C VAL A 109 21.31 12.85 28.89
N ASN A 110 22.52 12.93 28.33
CA ASN A 110 23.79 12.79 29.06
C ASN A 110 23.87 11.50 29.90
N GLY A 111 23.28 10.40 29.42
CA GLY A 111 23.27 9.10 30.09
C GLY A 111 22.30 8.99 31.27
N ALA A 112 21.42 9.99 31.48
CA ALA A 112 20.35 9.90 32.48
C ALA A 112 19.33 8.79 32.11
N PRO A 113 18.53 8.29 33.06
CA PRO A 113 17.47 7.33 32.74
C PRO A 113 16.54 7.84 31.64
N ALA A 114 16.21 6.97 30.68
CA ALA A 114 15.35 7.35 29.57
C ALA A 114 13.92 7.65 30.06
N VAL A 115 13.35 8.76 29.61
CA VAL A 115 11.99 9.18 29.95
C VAL A 115 11.09 9.18 28.71
N PRO A 116 9.81 8.80 28.82
CA PRO A 116 8.87 8.92 27.71
C PRO A 116 8.71 10.39 27.28
N VAL A 117 8.71 10.63 25.98
CA VAL A 117 8.45 11.95 25.39
C VAL A 117 7.44 11.79 24.27
N SER A 118 6.40 12.62 24.29
CA SER A 118 5.32 12.58 23.29
C SER A 118 5.72 13.37 22.05
N TRP A 119 5.33 12.84 20.89
CA TRP A 119 5.39 13.57 19.63
C TRP A 119 4.22 14.54 19.52
N ASP A 120 4.43 15.57 18.72
CA ASP A 120 3.42 16.52 18.29
C ASP A 120 3.43 16.64 16.76
N VAL A 121 2.31 17.06 16.19
CA VAL A 121 2.19 17.44 14.78
C VAL A 121 1.58 18.83 14.76
N PRO A 122 2.41 19.89 14.85
CA PRO A 122 1.92 21.25 14.95
C PRO A 122 1.08 21.63 13.73
N THR A 123 -0.10 22.20 13.95
CA THR A 123 -1.01 22.72 12.91
C THR A 123 -1.11 24.24 12.90
N ASP A 124 -0.14 24.92 13.51
CA ASP A 124 -0.13 26.38 13.58
C ASP A 124 -0.14 26.97 12.15
N PRO A 125 -1.03 27.93 11.84
CA PRO A 125 -1.09 28.58 10.52
C PRO A 125 0.23 29.19 10.04
N ASP A 126 1.17 29.48 10.95
CA ASP A 126 2.49 30.02 10.62
C ASP A 126 3.53 28.92 10.25
N VAL A 127 3.20 27.64 10.44
CA VAL A 127 4.06 26.50 10.08
C VAL A 127 3.78 26.06 8.65
N THR A 128 4.74 26.26 7.76
CA THR A 128 4.67 25.79 6.38
C THR A 128 5.02 24.29 6.29
N GLY A 129 3.99 23.45 6.31
CA GLY A 129 4.10 22.00 6.13
C GLY A 129 3.99 21.20 7.44
N LEU A 130 3.38 20.02 7.37
CA LEU A 130 3.20 19.15 8.54
C LEU A 130 4.53 18.46 8.88
N ALA A 131 4.84 18.33 10.17
CA ALA A 131 6.03 17.66 10.66
C ALA A 131 5.76 16.93 11.97
N LEU A 132 6.40 15.78 12.18
CA LEU A 132 6.53 15.17 13.49
C LEU A 132 7.58 15.94 14.29
N VAL A 133 7.19 16.50 15.42
CA VAL A 133 8.05 17.28 16.31
C VAL A 133 8.17 16.57 17.64
N LEU A 134 9.40 16.34 18.09
CA LEU A 134 9.71 15.85 19.42
C LEU A 134 10.48 16.95 20.16
N ASP A 135 9.86 17.52 21.18
CA ASP A 135 10.51 18.49 22.08
C ASP A 135 11.16 17.75 23.26
N LEU A 136 12.48 17.82 23.36
CA LEU A 136 13.25 17.06 24.34
C LEU A 136 13.36 17.83 25.67
N PRO A 137 13.66 17.13 26.80
CA PRO A 137 13.85 17.78 28.10
C PRO A 137 14.91 18.89 28.05
N ALA A 138 14.63 20.00 28.73
CA ALA A 138 15.59 21.10 28.87
C ALA A 138 16.77 20.68 29.76
N VAL A 139 17.98 21.09 29.39
CA VAL A 139 19.21 20.82 30.15
C VAL A 139 20.09 22.06 30.22
N ALA A 140 20.98 22.09 31.21
CA ALA A 140 22.01 23.12 31.27
C ALA A 140 22.97 22.98 30.07
N ALA A 141 23.31 24.09 29.44
CA ALA A 141 24.28 24.13 28.36
C ALA A 141 25.65 23.59 28.84
N ALA A 142 26.26 22.78 27.99
CA ALA A 142 27.62 22.27 28.17
C ALA A 142 28.28 22.18 26.80
N GLY A 143 29.61 22.24 26.74
CA GLY A 143 30.35 22.17 25.47
C GLY A 143 30.04 20.92 24.65
N THR A 144 29.65 19.82 25.31
CA THR A 144 29.12 18.62 24.65
C THR A 144 27.87 18.13 25.38
N LEU A 145 26.82 17.85 24.61
CA LEU A 145 25.60 17.18 25.08
C LEU A 145 25.35 15.93 24.25
N THR A 146 24.71 14.93 24.86
CA THR A 146 24.40 13.66 24.20
C THR A 146 22.93 13.33 24.41
N TYR A 147 22.24 12.97 23.34
CA TYR A 147 20.83 12.59 23.38
C TYR A 147 20.65 11.23 22.73
N ASP A 148 20.16 10.25 23.48
CA ASP A 148 19.75 8.96 22.95
C ASP A 148 18.22 8.95 22.81
N VAL A 149 17.75 8.98 21.57
CA VAL A 149 16.32 8.95 21.24
C VAL A 149 15.97 7.56 20.76
N THR A 150 15.10 6.88 21.50
CA THR A 150 14.54 5.59 21.10
C THR A 150 13.10 5.78 20.70
N PHE A 151 12.68 5.29 19.52
CA PHE A 151 11.30 5.43 19.08
C PHE A 151 10.77 4.18 18.36
N ALA A 152 9.44 4.07 18.31
CA ALA A 152 8.71 3.05 17.58
C ALA A 152 7.49 3.65 16.87
N VAL A 153 7.11 3.06 15.74
CA VAL A 153 6.01 3.49 14.88
C VAL A 153 5.01 2.36 14.70
N ASP A 154 3.72 2.68 14.75
CA ASP A 154 2.63 1.74 14.48
C ASP A 154 2.55 1.33 12.99
N ASP A 155 2.01 0.14 12.73
CA ASP A 155 1.97 -0.43 11.37
C ASP A 155 1.15 0.39 10.37
N TRP A 156 0.07 1.03 10.83
CA TRP A 156 -0.86 1.73 9.96
C TRP A 156 -0.27 3.01 9.35
N ILE A 157 0.61 3.71 10.08
CA ILE A 157 1.18 4.99 9.63
C ILE A 157 2.46 4.80 8.80
N ALA A 158 3.09 3.62 8.90
CA ALA A 158 4.30 3.27 8.18
C ALA A 158 4.29 3.51 6.65
N PRO A 159 3.17 3.34 5.91
CA PRO A 159 3.11 3.68 4.49
C PRO A 159 3.37 5.17 4.20
N TYR A 160 3.03 6.05 5.14
CA TYR A 160 3.15 7.50 5.01
C TYR A 160 4.52 8.04 5.44
N LEU A 161 5.26 7.26 6.25
CA LEU A 161 6.61 7.62 6.73
C LEU A 161 7.73 6.96 5.90
N ALA A 162 7.41 5.94 5.11
CA ALA A 162 8.37 5.25 4.25
C ALA A 162 8.69 6.04 2.96
N PRO A 163 9.91 5.91 2.41
CA PRO A 163 11.01 5.03 2.85
C PRO A 163 11.88 5.62 3.96
N SER A 164 11.74 6.91 4.26
CA SER A 164 12.54 7.60 5.26
C SER A 164 11.85 8.84 5.80
N LEU A 165 12.14 9.16 7.06
CA LEU A 165 11.86 10.44 7.67
C LEU A 165 13.15 11.23 7.77
N ASP A 166 13.24 12.32 7.03
CA ASP A 166 14.44 13.15 6.96
C ASP A 166 14.12 14.56 7.45
N GLY A 167 14.92 15.04 8.38
CA GLY A 167 14.73 16.35 8.98
C GLY A 167 15.96 16.83 9.72
N ARG A 168 15.72 17.50 10.84
CA ARG A 168 16.75 18.25 11.58
C ARG A 168 16.63 18.03 13.07
N PHE A 169 17.78 17.99 13.73
CA PHE A 169 17.88 18.07 15.18
C PHE A 169 18.41 19.46 15.51
N GLU A 170 17.62 20.23 16.24
CA GLU A 170 17.92 21.58 16.71
C GLU A 170 18.24 21.60 18.19
N VAL A 171 19.07 22.56 18.58
CA VAL A 171 19.15 23.04 19.96
C VAL A 171 18.89 24.54 19.94
N VAL A 172 17.98 24.98 20.80
CA VAL A 172 17.64 26.39 21.01
C VAL A 172 17.97 26.84 22.42
N ASP A 173 18.34 28.11 22.55
CA ASP A 173 18.51 28.75 23.86
C ASP A 173 17.18 29.27 24.45
N ALA A 174 17.26 29.96 25.58
CA ALA A 174 16.10 30.52 26.26
C ALA A 174 15.35 31.61 25.45
N SER A 175 15.99 32.19 24.43
CA SER A 175 15.37 33.15 23.49
C SER A 175 14.74 32.48 22.28
N ALA A 176 14.76 31.13 22.23
CA ALA A 176 14.37 30.31 21.08
C ALA A 176 15.28 30.47 19.85
N ALA A 177 16.46 31.09 19.99
CA ALA A 177 17.45 31.15 18.92
C ALA A 177 18.13 29.79 18.74
N THR A 178 18.29 29.33 17.49
CA THR A 178 19.01 28.08 17.19
C THR A 178 20.51 28.27 17.44
N VAL A 179 21.03 27.53 18.43
CA VAL A 179 22.43 27.57 18.87
C VAL A 179 23.24 26.38 18.40
N ALA A 180 22.60 25.29 18.00
CA ALA A 180 23.22 24.18 17.25
C ALA A 180 22.20 23.49 16.35
N SER A 181 22.66 22.93 15.24
CA SER A 181 21.79 22.13 14.37
C SER A 181 22.56 21.05 13.61
N GLY A 182 21.84 20.07 13.10
CA GLY A 182 22.37 19.02 12.24
C GLY A 182 21.28 18.19 11.60
N ALA A 183 21.65 17.44 10.56
CA ALA A 183 20.73 16.52 9.91
C ALA A 183 20.33 15.39 10.85
N ALA A 184 19.06 15.00 10.80
CA ALA A 184 18.54 13.85 11.49
C ALA A 184 17.65 13.05 10.53
N GLY A 185 17.73 11.73 10.57
CA GLY A 185 16.79 10.93 9.79
C GLY A 185 16.75 9.47 10.17
N PHE A 186 15.73 8.80 9.65
CA PHE A 186 15.41 7.41 9.93
C PHE A 186 14.96 6.73 8.65
N VAL A 187 15.48 5.54 8.38
CA VAL A 187 14.96 4.70 7.31
C VAL A 187 13.79 3.91 7.86
N ILE A 188 12.63 3.95 7.21
CA ILE A 188 11.43 3.23 7.63
C ILE A 188 11.29 1.98 6.77
N ASP A 189 11.61 0.83 7.37
CA ASP A 189 11.39 -0.48 6.79
C ASP A 189 10.04 -1.02 7.27
N ARG A 190 9.04 -1.09 6.38
CA ARG A 190 7.66 -1.52 6.73
C ARG A 190 7.52 -2.97 7.21
N GLY A 191 8.62 -3.71 7.39
CA GLY A 191 8.58 -5.14 7.72
C GLY A 191 7.85 -6.00 6.68
N THR A 192 7.68 -7.28 6.97
CA THR A 192 6.85 -8.16 6.14
C THR A 192 5.37 -7.91 6.49
N PRO A 193 4.47 -7.71 5.51
CA PRO A 193 3.05 -7.52 5.77
C PRO A 193 2.49 -8.63 6.68
N GLY A 194 1.60 -8.28 7.59
CA GLY A 194 0.91 -9.24 8.44
C GLY A 194 0.14 -10.30 7.63
N ARG A 195 -0.15 -11.47 8.22
CA ARG A 195 -0.87 -12.57 7.53
C ARG A 195 -2.23 -12.14 6.94
N SER A 196 -2.84 -11.11 7.52
CA SER A 196 -4.10 -10.51 7.07
C SER A 196 -4.01 -9.73 5.77
N MET A 197 -2.80 -9.36 5.35
CA MET A 197 -2.53 -8.54 4.17
C MET A 197 -1.76 -9.32 3.11
N ARG A 198 -1.21 -10.49 3.46
CA ARG A 198 -0.57 -11.39 2.52
C ARG A 198 -1.59 -12.27 1.84
N GLY A 199 -1.58 -12.31 0.52
CA GLY A 199 -2.40 -13.19 -0.28
C GLY A 199 -2.11 -14.66 -0.07
N ALA A 200 -3.14 -15.46 -0.32
CA ALA A 200 -3.03 -16.88 -0.48
C ALA A 200 -3.86 -17.28 -1.70
N PHE A 201 -3.54 -18.43 -2.28
CA PHE A 201 -4.38 -19.06 -3.28
C PHE A 201 -4.32 -20.58 -3.10
N HIS A 202 -5.25 -21.27 -3.76
CA HIS A 202 -5.40 -22.70 -3.61
C HIS A 202 -5.19 -23.42 -4.93
N ALA A 203 -4.82 -24.69 -4.84
CA ALA A 203 -4.76 -25.56 -6.00
C ALA A 203 -5.23 -26.96 -5.63
N ARG A 204 -6.02 -27.56 -6.51
CA ARG A 204 -6.51 -28.93 -6.33
C ARG A 204 -5.67 -29.87 -7.17
N ASP A 205 -5.17 -30.93 -6.55
CA ASP A 205 -4.47 -31.99 -7.27
C ASP A 205 -5.46 -33.00 -7.88
N ARG A 206 -4.94 -33.86 -8.78
CA ARG A 206 -5.76 -34.87 -9.47
C ARG A 206 -6.34 -35.94 -8.54
N ASN A 207 -5.83 -36.06 -7.32
CA ASN A 207 -6.37 -36.95 -6.29
C ASN A 207 -7.48 -36.28 -5.47
N GLY A 208 -7.83 -35.02 -5.81
CA GLY A 208 -8.87 -34.28 -5.13
C GLY A 208 -8.45 -33.74 -3.76
N VAL A 209 -7.15 -33.55 -3.53
CA VAL A 209 -6.64 -32.82 -2.36
C VAL A 209 -6.50 -31.35 -2.70
N LEU A 210 -7.05 -30.49 -1.84
CA LEU A 210 -6.82 -29.05 -1.93
C LEU A 210 -5.58 -28.68 -1.13
N TRP A 211 -4.73 -27.90 -1.77
CA TRP A 211 -3.50 -27.34 -1.24
C TRP A 211 -3.62 -25.83 -1.21
N ARG A 212 -2.94 -25.21 -0.25
CA ARG A 212 -2.87 -23.76 -0.07
C ARG A 212 -1.44 -23.29 -0.18
N TYR A 213 -1.27 -22.16 -0.82
CA TYR A 213 -0.01 -21.47 -1.03
C TYR A 213 -0.13 -20.06 -0.48
N GLU A 214 0.74 -19.70 0.45
CA GLU A 214 0.70 -18.41 1.12
C GLU A 214 1.85 -17.54 0.63
N SER A 215 1.61 -16.24 0.49
CA SER A 215 2.66 -15.25 0.26
C SER A 215 3.61 -15.14 1.46
N LEU A 216 4.91 -15.03 1.14
CA LEU A 216 5.97 -14.70 2.09
C LEU A 216 6.10 -13.19 2.34
N GLY A 217 5.40 -12.34 1.60
CA GLY A 217 5.41 -10.88 1.78
C GLY A 217 6.78 -10.27 1.48
N LYS A 218 7.40 -10.68 0.37
CA LYS A 218 8.74 -10.24 -0.08
C LYS A 218 8.61 -9.35 -1.31
N ASP A 219 9.59 -8.48 -1.54
CA ASP A 219 9.58 -7.55 -2.69
C ASP A 219 9.46 -8.28 -4.03
N VAL A 220 10.04 -9.47 -4.12
CA VAL A 220 9.82 -10.43 -5.21
C VAL A 220 8.82 -11.47 -4.71
N PRO A 221 7.58 -11.53 -5.25
CA PRO A 221 6.61 -12.58 -4.97
C PRO A 221 7.23 -13.97 -4.78
N ALA A 222 7.00 -14.52 -3.60
CA ALA A 222 7.51 -15.83 -3.21
C ALA A 222 6.49 -16.53 -2.31
N LEU A 223 6.35 -17.84 -2.50
CA LEU A 223 5.34 -18.65 -1.81
C LEU A 223 5.97 -19.52 -0.73
N THR A 224 5.17 -19.84 0.29
CA THR A 224 5.49 -20.95 1.22
C THR A 224 5.54 -22.29 0.48
N GLY A 225 6.09 -23.31 1.15
CA GLY A 225 5.75 -24.68 0.81
C GLY A 225 4.23 -24.88 0.88
N ARG A 226 3.69 -25.77 0.04
CA ARG A 226 2.24 -26.03 0.01
C ARG A 226 1.76 -26.60 1.35
N THR A 227 0.66 -26.07 1.86
CA THR A 227 -0.02 -26.59 3.06
C THR A 227 -1.23 -27.39 2.62
N ARG A 228 -1.41 -28.59 3.19
CA ARG A 228 -2.57 -29.43 2.89
C ARG A 228 -3.80 -28.86 3.58
N VAL A 229 -4.82 -28.49 2.81
CA VAL A 229 -6.14 -28.11 3.38
C VAL A 229 -6.95 -29.38 3.69
N GLY A 230 -7.00 -30.33 2.75
CA GLY A 230 -7.71 -31.60 2.96
C GLY A 230 -8.04 -32.34 1.68
N GLY A 231 -8.48 -33.60 1.81
CA GLY A 231 -9.02 -34.41 0.71
C GLY A 231 -10.51 -34.14 0.44
N GLY A 232 -11.09 -34.85 -0.54
CA GLY A 232 -12.53 -34.79 -0.85
C GLY A 232 -12.95 -33.66 -1.79
N TRP A 233 -12.04 -32.74 -2.13
CA TRP A 233 -12.28 -31.66 -3.10
C TRP A 233 -12.44 -32.15 -4.53
N GLY A 234 -12.05 -33.41 -4.77
CA GLY A 234 -12.40 -34.14 -5.98
C GLY A 234 -13.90 -34.26 -6.21
N THR A 235 -14.78 -33.99 -5.22
CA THR A 235 -16.25 -33.96 -5.40
C THR A 235 -16.73 -32.81 -6.29
N TYR A 236 -15.93 -31.75 -6.44
CA TYR A 236 -16.31 -30.53 -7.16
C TYR A 236 -15.97 -30.61 -8.64
N SER A 237 -16.92 -30.27 -9.51
CA SER A 237 -16.70 -30.09 -10.95
C SER A 237 -16.12 -28.71 -11.28
N LEU A 238 -16.35 -27.73 -10.41
CA LEU A 238 -15.84 -26.38 -10.51
C LEU A 238 -15.53 -25.86 -9.10
N ILE A 239 -14.38 -25.21 -8.95
CA ILE A 239 -13.98 -24.49 -7.74
C ILE A 239 -13.70 -23.06 -8.17
N SER A 240 -14.15 -22.07 -7.41
CA SER A 240 -13.95 -20.67 -7.71
C SER A 240 -13.76 -19.84 -6.45
N GLN A 241 -12.87 -18.84 -6.49
CA GLN A 241 -12.76 -17.86 -5.42
C GLN A 241 -14.02 -16.98 -5.41
N LEU A 242 -14.63 -16.79 -4.25
CA LEU A 242 -15.73 -15.84 -4.06
C LEU A 242 -15.21 -14.51 -3.50
N THR A 243 -14.35 -14.57 -2.49
CA THR A 243 -13.70 -13.40 -1.91
C THR A 243 -12.18 -13.62 -1.81
N PRO A 244 -11.38 -12.54 -1.82
CA PRO A 244 -9.95 -12.57 -1.54
C PRO A 244 -9.53 -13.56 -0.46
N THR A 245 -8.64 -14.51 -0.79
CA THR A 245 -8.08 -15.44 0.21
C THR A 245 -6.73 -14.97 0.74
N TYR A 246 -6.59 -14.92 2.06
CA TYR A 246 -5.41 -14.34 2.75
C TYR A 246 -4.66 -15.39 3.55
N ALA A 247 -3.41 -15.12 3.90
CA ALA A 247 -2.51 -16.00 4.66
C ALA A 247 -2.97 -16.26 6.12
N ASP A 248 -3.92 -15.49 6.64
CA ASP A 248 -4.58 -15.73 7.93
C ASP A 248 -5.75 -16.73 7.87
N GLY A 249 -6.11 -17.24 6.68
CA GLY A 249 -7.21 -18.19 6.50
C GLY A 249 -8.57 -17.53 6.35
N ARG A 250 -8.63 -16.21 6.10
CA ARG A 250 -9.84 -15.55 5.57
C ARG A 250 -9.97 -15.75 4.07
N GLY A 251 -11.18 -15.50 3.57
CA GLY A 251 -11.57 -15.63 2.18
C GLY A 251 -12.47 -16.84 1.91
N ASP A 252 -13.41 -16.66 1.01
CA ASP A 252 -14.48 -17.61 0.73
C ASP A 252 -14.28 -18.27 -0.64
N VAL A 253 -14.55 -19.57 -0.70
CA VAL A 253 -14.46 -20.38 -1.92
C VAL A 253 -15.80 -21.04 -2.21
N LEU A 254 -16.15 -21.08 -3.49
CA LEU A 254 -17.31 -21.80 -3.99
C LEU A 254 -16.87 -23.13 -4.60
N GLY A 255 -17.69 -24.16 -4.38
CA GLY A 255 -17.56 -25.45 -5.03
C GLY A 255 -18.88 -25.87 -5.64
N ARG A 256 -18.93 -26.07 -6.96
CA ARG A 256 -20.06 -26.75 -7.60
C ARG A 256 -19.74 -28.23 -7.70
N ASP A 257 -20.56 -29.09 -7.09
CA ASP A 257 -20.37 -30.54 -7.18
C ASP A 257 -20.80 -31.11 -8.54
N ARG A 258 -20.58 -32.41 -8.76
CA ARG A 258 -20.98 -33.08 -10.01
C ARG A 258 -22.49 -33.23 -10.18
N ALA A 259 -23.26 -33.19 -9.08
CA ALA A 259 -24.73 -33.18 -9.12
C ALA A 259 -25.29 -31.78 -9.44
N GLY A 260 -24.42 -30.77 -9.56
CA GLY A 260 -24.82 -29.39 -9.85
C GLY A 260 -25.34 -28.64 -8.62
N VAL A 261 -24.95 -29.06 -7.42
CA VAL A 261 -25.20 -28.31 -6.19
C VAL A 261 -24.04 -27.35 -5.96
N LEU A 262 -24.34 -26.09 -5.70
CA LEU A 262 -23.36 -25.08 -5.29
C LEU A 262 -23.21 -25.08 -3.78
N TRP A 263 -21.96 -25.06 -3.34
CA TRP A 263 -21.55 -25.05 -1.94
C TRP A 263 -20.65 -23.85 -1.66
N LEU A 264 -20.82 -23.24 -0.50
CA LEU A 264 -19.98 -22.17 0.02
C LEU A 264 -19.05 -22.72 1.11
N HIS A 265 -17.75 -22.49 0.96
CA HIS A 265 -16.71 -22.73 1.96
C HIS A 265 -16.24 -21.38 2.49
N ARG A 266 -16.66 -21.03 3.70
CA ARG A 266 -16.31 -19.73 4.28
C ARG A 266 -14.94 -19.77 4.92
N GLY A 267 -14.19 -18.67 4.78
CA GLY A 267 -12.95 -18.45 5.50
C GLY A 267 -13.17 -18.58 7.01
N SER A 268 -12.26 -19.27 7.70
CA SER A 268 -12.33 -19.45 9.14
C SER A 268 -11.58 -18.38 9.94
N GLY A 269 -10.62 -17.70 9.30
CA GLY A 269 -9.64 -16.86 10.00
C GLY A 269 -8.59 -17.65 10.78
N ASN A 270 -8.50 -18.97 10.55
CA ASN A 270 -7.50 -19.86 11.12
C ASN A 270 -6.71 -20.53 9.98
N PRO A 271 -5.42 -20.24 9.79
CA PRO A 271 -4.65 -20.79 8.68
C PRO A 271 -4.48 -22.31 8.72
N ALA A 272 -4.57 -22.93 9.91
CA ALA A 272 -4.49 -24.39 10.06
C ALA A 272 -5.78 -25.11 9.64
N ALA A 273 -6.91 -24.41 9.61
CA ALA A 273 -8.21 -24.93 9.21
C ALA A 273 -8.96 -23.85 8.43
N PRO A 274 -8.53 -23.50 7.20
CA PRO A 274 -8.89 -22.25 6.53
C PRO A 274 -10.37 -22.14 6.16
N PHE A 275 -11.11 -23.23 6.14
CA PHE A 275 -12.54 -23.22 5.83
C PHE A 275 -13.40 -23.75 6.97
N LYS A 276 -14.54 -23.09 7.19
CA LYS A 276 -15.65 -23.60 8.01
C LYS A 276 -16.36 -24.76 7.29
N PRO A 277 -17.20 -25.54 7.99
CA PRO A 277 -18.08 -26.51 7.33
C PRO A 277 -18.86 -25.88 6.16
N ARG A 278 -18.91 -26.59 5.03
CA ARG A 278 -19.55 -26.09 3.81
C ARG A 278 -21.05 -25.86 3.99
N VAL A 279 -21.57 -24.79 3.39
CA VAL A 279 -22.99 -24.45 3.36
C VAL A 279 -23.56 -24.73 1.97
N ARG A 280 -24.74 -25.35 1.90
CA ARG A 280 -25.43 -25.62 0.63
C ARG A 280 -26.15 -24.37 0.15
N LEU A 281 -25.83 -23.87 -1.04
CA LEU A 281 -26.51 -22.73 -1.66
C LEU A 281 -27.66 -23.13 -2.59
N GLY A 282 -27.66 -24.36 -3.12
CA GLY A 282 -28.78 -24.88 -3.92
C GLY A 282 -28.35 -25.80 -5.06
N ALA A 283 -29.31 -26.48 -5.70
CA ALA A 283 -29.09 -27.33 -6.88
C ALA A 283 -29.29 -26.55 -8.19
N GLY A 284 -29.05 -27.20 -9.33
CA GLY A 284 -29.32 -26.64 -10.67
C GLY A 284 -28.19 -25.80 -11.27
N TRP A 285 -27.02 -25.75 -10.64
CA TRP A 285 -25.88 -24.93 -11.08
C TRP A 285 -25.11 -25.51 -12.27
N ASN A 286 -25.51 -26.67 -12.80
CA ASN A 286 -24.93 -27.26 -14.01
C ASN A 286 -25.22 -26.44 -15.27
N ILE A 287 -26.19 -25.53 -15.23
CA ILE A 287 -26.46 -24.60 -16.32
C ILE A 287 -25.36 -23.56 -16.49
N TYR A 288 -24.48 -23.37 -15.51
CA TYR A 288 -23.40 -22.38 -15.54
C TYR A 288 -22.09 -23.00 -15.99
N THR A 289 -21.51 -22.50 -17.07
CA THR A 289 -20.23 -23.00 -17.61
C THR A 289 -19.02 -22.38 -16.92
N ALA A 290 -19.21 -21.25 -16.26
CA ALA A 290 -18.16 -20.54 -15.54
C ALA A 290 -18.77 -19.78 -14.36
N ILE A 291 -18.05 -19.70 -13.24
CA ILE A 291 -18.45 -18.96 -12.03
C ILE A 291 -17.21 -18.22 -11.48
N THR A 292 -17.36 -16.97 -11.05
CA THR A 292 -16.33 -16.21 -10.34
C THR A 292 -16.94 -15.27 -9.32
N GLY A 293 -16.30 -15.11 -8.16
CA GLY A 293 -16.54 -13.97 -7.29
C GLY A 293 -16.05 -12.68 -7.95
N TYR A 294 -16.55 -11.55 -7.47
CA TYR A 294 -16.04 -10.20 -7.71
C TYR A 294 -16.44 -9.34 -6.50
N GLY A 295 -15.85 -8.14 -6.34
CA GLY A 295 -16.03 -7.29 -5.14
C GLY A 295 -17.46 -7.20 -4.55
N ASP A 296 -18.52 -7.21 -5.38
CA ASP A 296 -19.92 -7.08 -4.94
C ASP A 296 -20.76 -8.38 -4.97
N GLY A 297 -20.15 -9.53 -5.25
CA GLY A 297 -20.86 -10.81 -5.29
C GLY A 297 -20.25 -11.83 -6.23
N MET A 298 -21.09 -12.46 -7.04
CA MET A 298 -20.68 -13.54 -7.94
C MET A 298 -21.28 -13.36 -9.32
N LEU A 299 -20.49 -13.69 -10.32
CA LEU A 299 -20.87 -13.73 -11.72
C LEU A 299 -20.88 -15.17 -12.22
N ALA A 300 -21.88 -15.51 -13.02
CA ALA A 300 -21.96 -16.83 -13.62
C ALA A 300 -22.44 -16.75 -15.06
N ARG A 301 -21.71 -17.41 -15.97
CA ARG A 301 -22.08 -17.52 -17.37
C ARG A 301 -22.83 -18.82 -17.62
N ASP A 302 -24.02 -18.74 -18.17
CA ASP A 302 -24.80 -19.94 -18.50
C ASP A 302 -24.31 -20.63 -19.80
N THR A 303 -24.91 -21.77 -20.14
CA THR A 303 -24.60 -22.53 -21.36
C THR A 303 -24.96 -21.80 -22.66
N ALA A 304 -25.90 -20.85 -22.61
CA ALA A 304 -26.26 -20.00 -23.74
C ALA A 304 -25.31 -18.79 -23.89
N GLY A 305 -24.36 -18.61 -22.97
CA GLY A 305 -23.43 -17.48 -22.97
C GLY A 305 -24.05 -16.20 -22.44
N VAL A 306 -25.12 -16.28 -21.67
CA VAL A 306 -25.66 -15.16 -20.91
C VAL A 306 -24.92 -15.06 -19.59
N LEU A 307 -24.44 -13.87 -19.28
CA LEU A 307 -23.87 -13.54 -17.97
C LEU A 307 -24.98 -13.13 -17.02
N TRP A 308 -24.92 -13.71 -15.83
CA TRP A 308 -25.80 -13.44 -14.70
C TRP A 308 -24.99 -12.89 -13.54
N ASN A 309 -25.53 -11.87 -12.87
CA ASN A 309 -24.99 -11.29 -11.66
C ASN A 309 -25.80 -11.76 -10.44
N PHE A 310 -25.10 -12.17 -9.39
CA PHE A 310 -25.61 -12.59 -8.11
C PHE A 310 -24.99 -11.67 -7.05
N ARG A 311 -25.67 -10.58 -6.72
CA ARG A 311 -25.19 -9.63 -5.72
C ARG A 311 -25.20 -10.27 -4.35
N HIS A 312 -24.18 -9.98 -3.56
CA HIS A 312 -24.12 -10.44 -2.18
C HIS A 312 -25.29 -9.85 -1.37
N ARG A 313 -25.91 -10.67 -0.52
CA ARG A 313 -26.91 -10.22 0.46
C ARG A 313 -26.23 -10.17 1.83
N SER A 314 -26.23 -9.01 2.48
CA SER A 314 -25.69 -8.91 3.84
C SER A 314 -26.56 -9.73 4.81
N GLY A 315 -25.91 -10.44 5.75
CA GLY A 315 -26.56 -10.93 6.97
C GLY A 315 -26.60 -12.44 7.22
N GLU A 316 -26.62 -13.34 6.24
CA GLU A 316 -26.75 -14.79 6.53
C GLU A 316 -26.14 -15.72 5.44
N PRO A 317 -25.52 -16.87 5.82
CA PRO A 317 -24.81 -17.75 4.89
C PRO A 317 -25.71 -18.68 4.05
N SER A 318 -26.99 -18.87 4.40
CA SER A 318 -27.93 -19.70 3.61
C SER A 318 -28.67 -18.92 2.51
N THR A 319 -28.58 -17.59 2.53
CA THR A 319 -29.17 -16.69 1.52
C THR A 319 -28.12 -15.71 1.00
N ALA A 320 -26.96 -16.24 0.58
CA ALA A 320 -25.77 -15.43 0.26
C ALA A 320 -25.98 -14.43 -0.88
N PHE A 321 -26.98 -14.64 -1.74
CA PHE A 321 -27.21 -13.80 -2.91
C PHE A 321 -28.67 -13.37 -3.06
N TRP A 322 -28.86 -12.18 -3.64
CA TRP A 322 -30.14 -11.75 -4.19
C TRP A 322 -30.53 -12.58 -5.44
N PRO A 323 -31.79 -12.51 -5.89
CA PRO A 323 -32.18 -13.11 -7.18
C PRO A 323 -31.22 -12.68 -8.29
N ARG A 324 -30.87 -13.62 -9.17
CA ARG A 324 -29.91 -13.35 -10.25
C ARG A 324 -30.46 -12.29 -11.22
N GLU A 325 -29.58 -11.46 -11.72
CA GLU A 325 -29.91 -10.44 -12.73
C GLU A 325 -29.15 -10.67 -14.02
N ARG A 326 -29.81 -10.42 -15.15
CA ARG A 326 -29.22 -10.63 -16.47
C ARG A 326 -28.33 -9.45 -16.83
N VAL A 327 -27.04 -9.71 -17.02
CA VAL A 327 -26.09 -8.70 -17.49
C VAL A 327 -26.14 -8.56 -19.01
N GLY A 328 -26.09 -9.69 -19.73
CA GLY A 328 -26.11 -9.68 -21.19
C GLY A 328 -25.68 -11.01 -21.81
N ALA A 329 -25.90 -11.15 -23.12
CA ALA A 329 -25.50 -12.33 -23.90
C ALA A 329 -24.09 -12.17 -24.51
N GLY A 330 -23.59 -13.22 -25.17
CA GLY A 330 -22.34 -13.18 -25.94
C GLY A 330 -21.07 -13.48 -25.13
N TRP A 331 -21.17 -13.87 -23.87
CA TRP A 331 -20.02 -14.13 -22.99
C TRP A 331 -19.30 -15.46 -23.30
N ASN A 332 -19.80 -16.26 -24.23
CA ASN A 332 -19.15 -17.47 -24.71
C ASN A 332 -17.87 -17.20 -25.53
N VAL A 333 -17.62 -15.94 -25.90
CA VAL A 333 -16.34 -15.55 -26.54
C VAL A 333 -15.13 -15.72 -25.61
N TYR A 334 -15.35 -15.75 -24.29
CA TYR A 334 -14.29 -15.88 -23.30
C TYR A 334 -14.03 -17.34 -22.92
N THR A 335 -12.75 -17.70 -22.83
CA THR A 335 -12.28 -19.07 -22.53
C THR A 335 -11.72 -19.21 -21.12
N ALA A 336 -11.42 -18.11 -20.44
CA ALA A 336 -11.00 -18.06 -19.04
C ALA A 336 -11.42 -16.73 -18.42
N TRP A 337 -11.59 -16.70 -17.11
CA TRP A 337 -11.87 -15.47 -16.37
C TRP A 337 -11.47 -15.57 -14.90
N THR A 338 -11.27 -14.44 -14.26
CA THR A 338 -11.10 -14.32 -12.81
C THR A 338 -11.67 -13.00 -12.33
N GLY A 339 -12.30 -13.01 -11.17
CA GLY A 339 -12.67 -11.80 -10.44
C GLY A 339 -11.42 -11.06 -10.01
N THR A 340 -11.52 -9.74 -9.96
CA THR A 340 -10.55 -8.85 -9.33
C THR A 340 -11.28 -7.96 -8.31
N GLN A 341 -10.54 -7.18 -7.54
CA GLN A 341 -11.10 -6.26 -6.55
C GLN A 341 -12.17 -5.31 -7.14
N ASP A 342 -11.95 -4.86 -8.36
CA ASP A 342 -12.69 -3.82 -9.07
C ASP A 342 -13.40 -4.34 -10.34
N GLY A 343 -13.60 -5.66 -10.48
CA GLY A 343 -14.31 -6.22 -11.62
C GLY A 343 -13.90 -7.64 -12.00
N VAL A 344 -13.74 -7.88 -13.30
CA VAL A 344 -13.36 -9.19 -13.86
C VAL A 344 -12.35 -9.03 -14.99
N LEU A 345 -11.36 -9.92 -15.01
CA LEU A 345 -10.49 -10.17 -16.15
C LEU A 345 -11.01 -11.36 -16.95
N THR A 346 -11.10 -11.22 -18.27
CA THR A 346 -11.54 -12.29 -19.18
C THR A 346 -10.57 -12.47 -20.34
N ARG A 347 -10.31 -13.73 -20.71
CA ARG A 347 -9.48 -14.04 -21.88
C ARG A 347 -10.35 -14.59 -23.01
N ASP A 348 -10.27 -14.00 -24.19
CA ASP A 348 -10.97 -14.53 -25.37
C ASP A 348 -10.23 -15.69 -26.05
N ALA A 349 -10.85 -16.30 -27.06
CA ALA A 349 -10.27 -17.43 -27.80
C ALA A 349 -9.00 -17.08 -28.59
N SER A 350 -8.81 -15.80 -28.95
CA SER A 350 -7.60 -15.32 -29.63
C SER A 350 -6.43 -15.10 -28.66
N GLY A 351 -6.68 -15.22 -27.35
CA GLY A 351 -5.68 -14.98 -26.31
C GLY A 351 -5.54 -13.52 -25.92
N VAL A 352 -6.53 -12.67 -26.23
CA VAL A 352 -6.58 -11.31 -25.72
C VAL A 352 -7.20 -11.31 -24.33
N LEU A 353 -6.51 -10.69 -23.38
CA LEU A 353 -7.04 -10.38 -22.06
C LEU A 353 -7.79 -9.05 -22.11
N TRP A 354 -9.00 -9.07 -21.58
CA TRP A 354 -9.92 -7.95 -21.46
C TRP A 354 -10.22 -7.68 -20.00
N LYS A 355 -10.39 -6.41 -19.68
CA LYS A 355 -10.79 -5.94 -18.36
C LYS A 355 -12.22 -5.40 -18.39
N HIS A 356 -13.02 -5.86 -17.44
CA HIS A 356 -14.38 -5.43 -17.19
C HIS A 356 -14.45 -4.78 -15.80
N THR A 357 -14.17 -3.49 -15.73
CA THR A 357 -14.17 -2.71 -14.49
C THR A 357 -15.58 -2.36 -14.07
N LEU A 358 -15.85 -2.37 -12.78
CA LEU A 358 -17.16 -2.02 -12.24
C LEU A 358 -17.55 -0.57 -12.60
N GLY A 359 -18.85 -0.37 -12.87
CA GLY A 359 -19.45 0.94 -13.08
C GLY A 359 -19.62 1.71 -11.77
N ASP A 360 -19.88 3.02 -11.87
CA ASP A 360 -20.10 3.89 -10.71
C ASP A 360 -21.50 3.74 -10.11
N ASP A 361 -22.43 3.17 -10.88
CA ASP A 361 -23.77 2.87 -10.41
C ASP A 361 -23.75 1.56 -9.63
N TRP A 362 -23.44 1.68 -8.35
CA TRP A 362 -23.46 0.60 -7.37
C TRP A 362 -24.87 0.05 -7.11
N GLU A 363 -25.93 0.55 -7.76
CA GLU A 363 -27.24 -0.13 -7.76
C GLU A 363 -27.55 -0.87 -9.08
N ALA A 364 -26.75 -0.64 -10.14
CA ALA A 364 -26.97 -1.23 -11.45
C ALA A 364 -26.45 -2.67 -11.58
N SER A 365 -27.12 -3.62 -10.95
CA SER A 365 -26.74 -5.05 -11.02
C SER A 365 -26.89 -5.69 -12.39
N ALA A 366 -27.75 -5.17 -13.27
CA ALA A 366 -27.90 -5.61 -14.65
C ALA A 366 -26.84 -5.02 -15.60
N LYS A 367 -26.11 -3.97 -15.20
CA LYS A 367 -25.01 -3.37 -15.98
C LYS A 367 -23.84 -3.06 -15.07
N PRO A 368 -23.23 -4.09 -14.46
CA PRO A 368 -22.23 -3.89 -13.43
C PRO A 368 -20.91 -3.34 -13.96
N PHE A 369 -20.70 -3.27 -15.28
CA PHE A 369 -19.41 -2.91 -15.87
C PHE A 369 -19.45 -1.66 -16.74
N ARG A 370 -18.32 -0.94 -16.72
CA ARG A 370 -17.93 0.03 -17.76
C ARG A 370 -17.64 -0.70 -19.09
N PRO A 371 -17.53 0.03 -20.22
CA PRO A 371 -17.05 -0.56 -21.47
C PRO A 371 -15.71 -1.29 -21.28
N ARG A 372 -15.62 -2.53 -21.76
CA ARG A 372 -14.43 -3.36 -21.58
C ARG A 372 -13.20 -2.72 -22.23
N VAL A 373 -12.04 -2.88 -21.60
CA VAL A 373 -10.75 -2.42 -22.15
C VAL A 373 -9.85 -3.60 -22.51
N ARG A 374 -9.07 -3.46 -23.58
CA ARG A 374 -8.07 -4.45 -23.99
C ARG A 374 -6.81 -4.28 -23.15
N VAL A 375 -6.45 -5.30 -22.38
CA VAL A 375 -5.19 -5.32 -21.60
C VAL A 375 -4.02 -5.71 -22.51
N GLY A 376 -4.15 -6.79 -23.28
CA GLY A 376 -3.08 -7.25 -24.17
C GLY A 376 -3.34 -8.64 -24.78
N GLY A 377 -2.53 -9.03 -25.77
CA GLY A 377 -2.56 -10.36 -26.40
C GLY A 377 -1.59 -11.36 -25.79
N GLY A 378 -1.58 -12.61 -26.27
CA GLY A 378 -0.62 -13.65 -25.87
C GLY A 378 -0.98 -14.43 -24.60
N TRP A 379 -2.12 -14.14 -23.98
CA TRP A 379 -2.61 -14.83 -22.78
C TRP A 379 -3.11 -16.25 -23.07
N ASN A 380 -3.21 -16.63 -24.35
CA ASN A 380 -3.37 -18.02 -24.74
C ASN A 380 -2.17 -18.87 -24.33
N THR A 381 -1.01 -18.31 -23.96
CA THR A 381 0.12 -19.08 -23.39
C THR A 381 -0.24 -19.81 -22.09
N TYR A 382 -1.20 -19.26 -21.34
CA TYR A 382 -1.60 -19.78 -20.02
C TYR A 382 -2.73 -20.81 -20.10
N SER A 383 -2.63 -21.84 -19.27
CA SER A 383 -3.65 -22.87 -19.07
C SER A 383 -4.63 -22.51 -17.95
N ALA A 384 -4.23 -21.67 -16.99
CA ALA A 384 -5.06 -21.16 -15.90
C ALA A 384 -4.67 -19.72 -15.55
N ILE A 385 -5.64 -18.92 -15.11
CA ILE A 385 -5.48 -17.53 -14.66
C ILE A 385 -6.40 -17.34 -13.45
N THR A 386 -5.87 -16.85 -12.32
CA THR A 386 -6.65 -16.46 -11.14
C THR A 386 -6.08 -15.17 -10.55
N SER A 387 -6.90 -14.37 -9.89
CA SER A 387 -6.48 -13.23 -9.09
C SER A 387 -6.35 -13.66 -7.63
N THR A 388 -5.33 -13.15 -6.98
CA THR A 388 -5.03 -13.37 -5.56
C THR A 388 -4.76 -12.02 -4.93
N PRO A 389 -4.99 -11.88 -3.61
CA PRO A 389 -4.45 -10.73 -2.90
C PRO A 389 -2.92 -10.71 -2.96
N ASP A 390 -2.35 -9.58 -2.57
CA ASP A 390 -0.93 -9.24 -2.68
C ASP A 390 0.02 -10.39 -2.29
N LEU A 391 0.80 -10.86 -3.27
CA LEU A 391 1.88 -11.83 -3.11
C LEU A 391 3.23 -11.18 -2.84
N GLY A 392 3.37 -9.90 -3.15
CA GLY A 392 4.55 -9.11 -2.91
C GLY A 392 4.58 -8.50 -1.52
N ARG A 393 5.38 -7.45 -1.36
CA ARG A 393 5.56 -6.74 -0.11
C ARG A 393 4.92 -5.36 -0.22
N TRP A 394 3.71 -5.24 0.31
CA TRP A 394 2.98 -3.98 0.34
C TRP A 394 2.70 -3.44 -1.07
N THR A 395 2.41 -4.35 -1.99
CA THR A 395 2.06 -4.10 -3.38
C THR A 395 0.55 -4.25 -3.58
N GLU A 396 0.09 -4.17 -4.84
CA GLU A 396 -1.31 -4.42 -5.16
C GLU A 396 -1.61 -5.93 -5.16
N ASN A 397 -2.85 -6.30 -5.45
CA ASN A 397 -3.18 -7.70 -5.71
C ASN A 397 -2.40 -8.25 -6.91
N ASP A 398 -2.34 -9.57 -7.05
CA ASP A 398 -1.66 -10.20 -8.19
C ASP A 398 -2.62 -10.99 -9.08
N VAL A 399 -2.20 -11.14 -10.33
CA VAL A 399 -2.71 -12.20 -11.20
C VAL A 399 -1.70 -13.33 -11.28
N VAL A 400 -2.14 -14.52 -10.88
CA VAL A 400 -1.40 -15.77 -11.00
C VAL A 400 -1.83 -16.50 -12.26
N ALA A 401 -0.85 -16.88 -13.09
CA ALA A 401 -1.10 -17.60 -14.32
C ALA A 401 -0.18 -18.81 -14.46
N ARG A 402 -0.77 -19.98 -14.73
CA ARG A 402 0.00 -21.21 -15.01
C ARG A 402 0.14 -21.37 -16.52
N ASP A 403 1.35 -21.52 -17.02
CA ASP A 403 1.57 -21.83 -18.44
C ASP A 403 1.30 -23.31 -18.77
N ARG A 404 1.57 -23.73 -20.01
CA ARG A 404 1.36 -25.14 -20.43
C ARG A 404 2.49 -26.07 -20.00
N ASN A 405 3.67 -25.53 -19.69
CA ASN A 405 4.80 -26.30 -19.18
C ASN A 405 4.65 -26.60 -17.68
N GLY A 406 3.72 -25.91 -17.01
CA GLY A 406 3.44 -26.07 -15.60
C GLY A 406 4.23 -25.08 -14.74
N ASP A 407 4.78 -24.03 -15.32
CA ASP A 407 5.32 -22.92 -14.56
C ASP A 407 4.22 -21.96 -14.16
N VAL A 408 4.36 -21.38 -12.98
CA VAL A 408 3.42 -20.42 -12.43
C VAL A 408 4.10 -19.07 -12.34
N TRP A 409 3.39 -18.07 -12.85
CA TRP A 409 3.83 -16.69 -12.98
C TRP A 409 2.90 -15.78 -12.19
N ALA A 410 3.45 -14.83 -11.44
CA ALA A 410 2.74 -13.72 -10.84
C ALA A 410 2.92 -12.45 -11.69
N TYR A 411 1.86 -11.66 -11.77
CA TYR A 411 1.86 -10.31 -12.27
C TYR A 411 1.33 -9.42 -11.15
N ASP A 412 2.16 -8.49 -10.69
CA ASP A 412 1.69 -7.40 -9.82
C ASP A 412 0.65 -6.60 -10.60
N GLU A 413 -0.54 -6.41 -10.01
CA GLU A 413 -1.55 -5.56 -10.62
C GLU A 413 -1.16 -4.09 -10.44
N LYS A 414 -1.74 -3.24 -11.30
CA LYS A 414 -1.53 -1.81 -11.22
C LYS A 414 -2.77 -1.07 -11.64
N TYR A 415 -3.01 0.07 -11.01
CA TYR A 415 -4.02 0.99 -11.49
C TYR A 415 -3.58 1.60 -12.83
N ALA A 416 -4.35 1.34 -13.88
CA ALA A 416 -4.07 1.78 -15.24
C ALA A 416 -4.88 3.00 -15.68
N GLY A 417 -5.79 3.49 -14.84
CA GLY A 417 -6.63 4.64 -15.12
C GLY A 417 -8.06 4.42 -14.67
N TRP A 418 -8.86 5.48 -14.72
CA TRP A 418 -10.24 5.40 -14.26
C TRP A 418 -11.06 4.40 -15.09
N THR A 419 -10.93 4.39 -16.42
CA THR A 419 -11.73 3.48 -17.26
C THR A 419 -11.25 2.05 -17.14
N GLU A 420 -9.94 1.85 -17.15
CA GLU A 420 -9.24 0.58 -17.11
C GLU A 420 -9.34 -0.08 -15.74
N GLY A 421 -9.35 0.69 -14.65
CA GLY A 421 -9.20 0.17 -13.30
C GLY A 421 -7.85 -0.51 -13.10
N ILE A 422 -7.86 -1.60 -12.36
CA ILE A 422 -6.69 -2.39 -11.97
C ILE A 422 -6.46 -3.52 -12.98
N VAL A 423 -5.25 -3.62 -13.52
CA VAL A 423 -4.87 -4.62 -14.53
C VAL A 423 -3.49 -5.21 -14.25
N PRO A 424 -3.16 -6.41 -14.75
CA PRO A 424 -1.81 -6.96 -14.65
C PRO A 424 -0.75 -6.01 -15.22
N GLY A 425 0.36 -5.86 -14.50
CA GLY A 425 1.54 -5.15 -14.94
C GLY A 425 2.22 -5.78 -16.16
N PRO A 426 3.19 -5.08 -16.79
CA PRO A 426 3.88 -5.60 -17.97
C PRO A 426 4.95 -6.65 -17.62
N VAL A 427 5.35 -6.75 -16.35
CA VAL A 427 6.38 -7.66 -15.86
C VAL A 427 5.71 -8.84 -15.17
N ARG A 428 6.22 -10.05 -15.44
CA ARG A 428 5.85 -11.27 -14.72
C ARG A 428 7.04 -11.87 -14.02
N GLN A 429 6.79 -12.52 -12.89
CA GLN A 429 7.81 -13.23 -12.12
C GLN A 429 7.42 -14.71 -11.97
N ARG A 430 8.37 -15.62 -12.15
CA ARG A 430 8.10 -17.06 -11.95
C ARG A 430 8.10 -17.35 -10.46
N ILE A 431 6.95 -17.81 -9.94
CA ILE A 431 6.75 -18.11 -8.51
C ILE A 431 6.68 -19.62 -8.24
N GLY A 432 6.69 -20.46 -9.29
CA GLY A 432 6.62 -21.90 -9.14
C GLY A 432 6.84 -22.67 -10.45
N TRP A 433 7.02 -23.98 -10.31
CA TRP A 433 7.24 -24.93 -11.41
C TRP A 433 6.65 -26.30 -11.11
N GLY A 434 6.39 -27.11 -12.13
CA GLY A 434 5.82 -28.46 -11.98
C GLY A 434 4.34 -28.50 -11.59
N TRP A 435 3.59 -27.40 -11.78
CA TRP A 435 2.18 -27.26 -11.37
C TRP A 435 1.17 -28.00 -12.27
N ASN A 436 1.65 -28.81 -13.22
CA ASN A 436 0.81 -29.69 -14.03
C ASN A 436 0.20 -30.87 -13.23
N ILE A 437 0.65 -31.06 -11.98
CA ILE A 437 0.02 -31.97 -11.01
C ILE A 437 -1.36 -31.49 -10.56
N TYR A 438 -1.67 -30.20 -10.73
CA TYR A 438 -2.93 -29.59 -10.34
C TYR A 438 -3.92 -29.56 -11.50
N ASP A 439 -5.19 -29.84 -11.23
CA ASP A 439 -6.26 -29.74 -12.22
C ASP A 439 -7.09 -28.45 -12.07
N ALA A 440 -6.94 -27.74 -10.94
CA ALA A 440 -7.49 -26.42 -10.70
C ALA A 440 -6.53 -25.54 -9.89
N ILE A 441 -6.52 -24.24 -10.17
CA ILE A 441 -5.89 -23.18 -9.38
C ILE A 441 -6.99 -22.15 -9.14
N VAL A 442 -7.16 -21.74 -7.88
CA VAL A 442 -8.22 -20.83 -7.44
C VAL A 442 -7.69 -19.75 -6.55
#